data_AF-A0A7Y7BEZ3-F1
#
_entry.id   AF-A0A7Y7BEZ3-F1
#
_cell.length_a   1.000
_cell.length_b   1.000
_cell.length_c   1.000
_cell.angle_alpha   90.00
_cell.angle_beta   90.00
_cell.angle_gamma   90.00
#
_symmetry.space_group_name_H-M   'P 1'
#
loop_
_entity.id
_entity.type
_entity.pdbx_description
1 polymer ?
#
loop_
_entity_poly.entity_id
_entity_poly.type
_entity_poly.pdbx_seq_one_letter_code
_entity_poly.pdbx_strand_id
1 'polypeptide(L)'
;TGLAISEYVSRQKPTLSIITAEGAFIAADQDSSEQFEKKFNFTEAEETAVIVGNISTTAPNIIVQLISASSKKVIKETTERQFRFSYLPAGRYMVRVINDTNHNGKLDIGNILTREVPEDVHYYFDTYYKTKVIEVRKNWEATANISF
;
A
#
# COMPACT_ATOMS: atom_id res chain seq x y z
N THR A 1 -27.85 -33.35 12.43
CA THR A 1 -27.28 -32.38 11.47
C THR A 1 -27.33 -31.00 12.12
N GLY A 2 -26.44 -30.76 13.08
CA GLY A 2 -26.42 -29.51 13.85
C GLY A 2 -25.49 -28.50 13.17
N LEU A 3 -26.04 -27.36 12.77
CA LEU A 3 -25.26 -26.18 12.42
C LEU A 3 -24.44 -25.76 13.64
N ALA A 4 -23.14 -25.61 13.49
CA ALA A 4 -22.25 -25.25 14.59
C ALA A 4 -22.39 -23.75 14.91
N ILE A 5 -22.64 -23.44 16.18
CA ILE A 5 -22.72 -22.08 16.75
C ILE A 5 -21.45 -21.26 16.50
N SER A 6 -20.34 -21.89 16.11
CA SER A 6 -19.09 -21.23 15.69
C SER A 6 -19.24 -20.31 14.48
N GLU A 7 -20.27 -20.49 13.65
CA GLU A 7 -20.57 -19.58 12.53
C GLU A 7 -21.26 -18.28 12.97
N TYR A 8 -21.75 -18.21 14.22
CA TYR A 8 -22.41 -17.05 14.80
C TYR A 8 -21.50 -16.14 15.64
N VAL A 9 -20.20 -16.46 15.75
CA VAL A 9 -19.22 -15.48 16.25
C VAL A 9 -19.00 -14.47 15.14
N SER A 10 -19.98 -13.57 15.06
CA SER A 10 -20.00 -12.31 14.36
C SER A 10 -18.58 -11.80 14.13
N ARG A 11 -18.19 -11.71 12.87
CA ARG A 11 -17.14 -10.78 12.45
C ARG A 11 -17.64 -9.39 12.85
N GLN A 12 -17.42 -9.02 14.11
CA GLN A 12 -17.70 -7.68 14.59
C GLN A 12 -16.78 -6.78 13.79
N LYS A 13 -17.36 -6.04 12.83
CA LYS A 13 -16.64 -5.02 12.08
C LYS A 13 -16.17 -3.99 13.10
N PRO A 14 -14.88 -3.96 13.48
CA PRO A 14 -14.45 -3.02 14.49
C PRO A 14 -14.74 -1.62 13.95
N THR A 15 -15.25 -0.75 14.81
CA THR A 15 -15.36 0.68 14.51
C THR A 15 -14.47 1.38 15.51
N LEU A 16 -13.59 2.24 15.02
CA LEU A 16 -12.75 3.06 15.88
C LEU A 16 -13.41 4.43 15.96
N SER A 17 -13.86 4.82 17.14
CA SER A 17 -14.30 6.18 17.41
C SER A 17 -13.20 6.93 18.16
N ILE A 18 -12.79 8.08 17.64
CA ILE A 18 -12.03 9.06 18.38
C ILE A 18 -13.03 10.10 18.90
N ILE A 19 -13.15 10.22 20.21
CA ILE A 19 -14.01 11.20 20.88
C ILE A 19 -13.11 12.17 21.64
N THR A 20 -13.25 13.45 21.35
CA THR A 20 -12.63 14.54 22.11
C THR A 20 -13.74 15.24 22.88
N ALA A 21 -13.56 15.38 24.20
CA ALA A 21 -14.48 16.15 25.03
C ALA A 21 -14.31 17.66 24.77
N GLU A 22 -15.29 18.45 25.21
CA GLU A 22 -15.13 19.90 25.29
C GLU A 22 -13.90 20.23 26.15
N GLY A 23 -13.08 21.18 25.69
CA GLY A 23 -11.83 21.56 26.35
C GLY A 23 -10.70 20.53 26.25
N ALA A 24 -10.81 19.49 25.41
CA ALA A 24 -9.73 18.54 25.16
C ALA A 24 -8.46 19.21 24.58
N PHE A 25 -8.64 20.31 23.84
CA PHE A 25 -7.56 21.17 23.38
C PHE A 25 -7.86 22.62 23.77
N ILE A 26 -6.81 23.34 24.18
CA ILE A 26 -6.84 24.77 24.47
C ILE A 26 -5.83 25.45 23.55
N ALA A 27 -6.28 26.45 22.81
CA ALA A 27 -5.45 27.25 21.93
C ALA A 27 -4.59 28.27 22.72
N ALA A 28 -3.57 28.84 22.08
CA ALA A 28 -2.64 29.76 22.75
C ALA A 28 -3.31 31.07 23.22
N ASP A 29 -4.45 31.43 22.65
CA ASP A 29 -5.32 32.55 23.03
C ASP A 29 -6.43 32.16 24.03
N GLN A 30 -6.33 30.97 24.64
CA GLN A 30 -7.25 30.42 25.65
C GLN A 30 -8.64 30.01 25.14
N ASP A 31 -8.84 29.92 23.82
CA ASP A 31 -10.05 29.31 23.28
C ASP A 31 -10.03 27.78 23.44
N SER A 32 -11.18 27.16 23.67
CA SER A 32 -11.29 25.73 23.97
C SER A 32 -12.00 24.97 22.85
N SER A 33 -11.59 23.73 22.61
CA SER A 33 -12.20 22.90 21.56
C SER A 33 -13.60 22.45 21.95
N GLU A 34 -14.54 22.47 21.01
CA GLU A 34 -15.83 21.81 21.16
C GLU A 34 -15.69 20.27 21.20
N GLN A 35 -16.72 19.59 21.72
CA GLN A 35 -16.80 18.13 21.66
C GLN A 35 -16.86 17.67 20.20
N PHE A 36 -16.05 16.68 19.84
CA PHE A 36 -16.03 16.13 18.49
C PHE A 36 -15.89 14.59 18.52
N GLU A 37 -16.67 13.92 17.68
CA GLU A 37 -16.58 12.47 17.46
C GLU A 37 -16.24 12.18 16.00
N LYS A 38 -15.14 11.45 15.77
CA LYS A 38 -14.78 10.90 14.46
C LYS A 38 -14.84 9.38 14.48
N LYS A 39 -15.70 8.82 13.64
CA LYS A 39 -15.82 7.37 13.42
C LYS A 39 -14.98 6.95 12.22
N PHE A 40 -14.19 5.90 12.39
CA PHE A 40 -13.43 5.21 11.36
C PHE A 40 -13.97 3.80 11.20
N ASN A 41 -14.32 3.46 9.95
CA ASN A 41 -14.70 2.11 9.57
C ASN A 41 -13.48 1.41 8.98
N PHE A 42 -13.13 0.24 9.49
CA PHE A 42 -12.09 -0.57 8.86
C PHE A 42 -12.63 -1.15 7.54
N THR A 43 -11.78 -1.21 6.52
CA THR A 43 -12.15 -1.82 5.24
C THR A 43 -11.96 -3.32 5.32
N GLU A 44 -13.02 -4.08 5.04
CA GLU A 44 -13.02 -5.55 5.09
C GLU A 44 -12.14 -6.14 3.98
N ALA A 45 -11.56 -7.31 4.23
CA ALA A 45 -10.79 -8.03 3.23
C ALA A 45 -11.63 -8.25 1.95
N GLU A 46 -12.93 -8.55 2.10
CA GLU A 46 -13.83 -8.78 0.97
C GLU A 46 -14.14 -7.54 0.14
N GLU A 47 -13.93 -6.36 0.73
CA GLU A 47 -14.12 -5.08 0.05
C GLU A 47 -12.83 -4.55 -0.58
N THR A 48 -11.77 -5.35 -0.52
CA THR A 48 -10.45 -4.98 -1.00
C THR A 48 -9.92 -6.00 -1.99
N ALA A 49 -8.83 -5.62 -2.64
CA ALA A 49 -8.04 -6.47 -3.49
C ALA A 49 -6.69 -6.75 -2.84
N VAL A 50 -6.03 -7.77 -3.38
CA VAL A 50 -4.66 -8.12 -3.05
C VAL A 50 -3.83 -8.15 -4.34
N ILE A 51 -2.63 -7.59 -4.30
CA ILE A 51 -1.63 -7.77 -5.36
C ILE A 51 -0.45 -8.54 -4.78
N VAL A 52 -0.13 -9.69 -5.35
CA VAL A 52 0.98 -10.55 -4.96
C VAL A 52 1.99 -10.66 -6.09
N GLY A 53 3.23 -11.02 -5.77
CA GLY A 53 4.21 -11.31 -6.81
C GLY A 53 5.55 -11.72 -6.26
N ASN A 54 6.42 -12.14 -7.18
CA ASN A 54 7.81 -12.42 -6.91
C ASN A 54 8.73 -11.60 -7.81
N ILE A 55 9.84 -11.15 -7.22
CA ILE A 55 10.93 -10.47 -7.90
C ILE A 55 12.08 -11.46 -8.13
N SER A 56 12.41 -11.69 -9.38
CA SER A 56 13.56 -12.49 -9.81
C SER A 56 14.67 -11.58 -10.31
N THR A 57 15.69 -11.35 -9.47
CA THR A 57 16.85 -10.50 -9.82
C THR A 57 18.09 -10.94 -9.05
N THR A 58 19.26 -10.58 -9.57
CA THR A 58 20.56 -10.74 -8.90
C THR A 58 20.92 -9.55 -8.01
N ALA A 59 20.16 -8.46 -8.06
CA ALA A 59 20.37 -7.29 -7.21
C ALA A 59 20.32 -7.67 -5.71
N PRO A 60 21.31 -7.23 -4.90
CA PRO A 60 21.41 -7.61 -3.49
C PRO A 60 20.29 -6.98 -2.66
N ASN A 61 19.99 -5.70 -2.90
CA ASN A 61 19.00 -4.91 -2.17
C ASN A 61 17.97 -4.35 -3.16
N ILE A 62 16.71 -4.42 -2.78
CA ILE A 62 15.62 -3.93 -3.60
C ILE A 62 14.57 -3.22 -2.76
N ILE A 63 13.82 -2.33 -3.40
CA ILE A 63 12.60 -1.75 -2.86
C ILE A 63 11.47 -2.01 -3.85
N VAL A 64 10.46 -2.75 -3.42
CA VAL A 64 9.24 -3.00 -4.19
C VAL A 64 8.19 -2.01 -3.75
N GLN A 65 7.66 -1.21 -4.69
CA GLN A 65 6.66 -0.19 -4.41
C GLN A 65 5.39 -0.43 -5.21
N LEU A 66 4.26 -0.32 -4.51
CA LEU A 66 2.94 -0.18 -5.09
C LEU A 66 2.62 1.31 -5.23
N ILE A 67 2.37 1.76 -6.45
CA ILE A 67 2.03 3.14 -6.76
C ILE A 67 0.62 3.26 -7.33
N SER A 68 -0.05 4.37 -7.03
CA SER A 68 -1.32 4.71 -7.67
C SER A 68 -1.10 5.07 -9.14
N ALA A 69 -1.86 4.46 -10.05
CA ALA A 69 -1.70 4.73 -11.48
C ALA A 69 -2.10 6.18 -11.85
N SER A 70 -3.02 6.80 -11.10
CA SER A 70 -3.50 8.17 -11.31
C SER A 70 -2.57 9.21 -10.69
N SER A 71 -2.31 9.12 -9.37
CA SER A 71 -1.55 10.15 -8.65
C SER A 71 -0.04 9.92 -8.65
N LYS A 72 0.43 8.75 -9.07
CA LYS A 72 1.83 8.29 -9.00
C LYS A 72 2.43 8.27 -7.58
N LYS A 73 1.62 8.48 -6.55
CA LYS A 73 2.05 8.38 -5.15
C LYS A 73 2.32 6.91 -4.78
N VAL A 74 3.35 6.70 -3.97
CA VAL A 74 3.62 5.43 -3.30
C VAL A 74 2.51 5.19 -2.27
N ILE A 75 1.91 4.01 -2.35
CA ILE A 75 0.82 3.57 -1.46
C ILE A 75 1.35 2.61 -0.41
N LYS A 76 2.20 1.67 -0.82
CA LYS A 76 2.86 0.68 0.04
C LYS A 76 4.23 0.35 -0.55
N GLU A 77 5.13 -0.12 0.30
CA GLU A 77 6.45 -0.60 -0.10
C GLU A 77 6.93 -1.73 0.80
N THR A 78 7.88 -2.51 0.29
CA THR A 78 8.58 -3.59 1.01
C THR A 78 9.95 -3.82 0.38
N THR A 79 10.88 -4.42 1.13
CA THR A 79 12.18 -4.87 0.63
C THR A 79 12.20 -6.38 0.33
N GLU A 80 11.07 -7.07 0.58
CA GLU A 80 10.94 -8.51 0.34
C GLU A 80 10.79 -8.83 -1.16
N ARG A 81 11.50 -9.87 -1.63
CA ARG A 81 11.38 -10.37 -3.02
C ARG A 81 10.03 -11.03 -3.28
N GLN A 82 9.40 -11.62 -2.27
CA GLN A 82 8.02 -12.09 -2.35
C GLN A 82 7.17 -11.07 -1.63
N PHE A 83 6.22 -10.46 -2.33
CA PHE A 83 5.41 -9.39 -1.76
C PHE A 83 3.93 -9.71 -1.83
N ARG A 84 3.18 -9.20 -0.84
CA ARG A 84 1.72 -9.26 -0.78
C ARG A 84 1.18 -7.91 -0.30
N PHE A 85 0.62 -7.13 -1.21
CA PHE A 85 -0.07 -5.89 -0.91
C PHE A 85 -1.55 -6.15 -0.72
N SER A 86 -1.99 -6.33 0.53
CA SER A 86 -3.39 -6.54 0.90
C SER A 86 -4.14 -5.23 1.15
N TYR A 87 -5.46 -5.31 1.33
CA TYR A 87 -6.33 -4.18 1.70
C TYR A 87 -6.28 -3.02 0.68
N LEU A 88 -6.24 -3.34 -0.60
CA LEU A 88 -6.25 -2.33 -1.66
C LEU A 88 -7.69 -2.00 -2.05
N PRO A 89 -8.10 -0.72 -2.01
CA PRO A 89 -9.36 -0.30 -2.62
C PRO A 89 -9.42 -0.69 -4.09
N ALA A 90 -10.64 -0.89 -4.62
CA ALA A 90 -10.81 -1.06 -6.06
C ALA A 90 -10.26 0.16 -6.80
N GLY A 91 -9.45 -0.06 -7.83
CA GLY A 91 -8.71 1.02 -8.46
C GLY A 91 -7.62 0.54 -9.40
N ARG A 92 -6.75 1.47 -9.79
CA ARG A 92 -5.67 1.24 -10.74
C ARG A 92 -4.32 1.49 -10.08
N TYR A 93 -3.46 0.49 -10.15
CA TYR A 93 -2.17 0.47 -9.50
C TYR A 93 -1.06 0.13 -10.49
N MET A 94 0.18 0.39 -10.12
CA MET A 94 1.36 -0.12 -10.80
C MET A 94 2.33 -0.65 -9.75
N VAL A 95 3.11 -1.67 -10.09
CA VAL A 95 4.18 -2.18 -9.24
C VAL A 95 5.51 -1.83 -9.89
N ARG A 96 6.45 -1.33 -9.10
CA ARG A 96 7.84 -1.11 -9.51
C ARG A 96 8.81 -1.69 -8.51
N VAL A 97 9.99 -2.05 -8.97
CA VAL A 97 11.13 -2.47 -8.17
C VAL A 97 12.26 -1.49 -8.42
N ILE A 98 12.93 -1.09 -7.36
CA ILE A 98 14.11 -0.24 -7.38
C ILE A 98 15.29 -1.11 -6.96
N ASN A 99 16.40 -1.03 -7.70
CA ASN A 99 17.68 -1.58 -7.28
C ASN A 99 18.34 -0.56 -6.33
N ASP A 100 18.25 -0.81 -5.03
CA ASP A 100 18.77 0.09 -3.99
C ASP A 100 20.27 -0.11 -3.85
N THR A 101 21.03 0.67 -4.62
CA THR A 101 22.47 0.48 -4.79
C THR A 101 23.26 0.93 -3.57
N ASN A 102 22.72 1.88 -2.80
CA ASN A 102 23.37 2.44 -1.61
C ASN A 102 22.75 1.93 -0.29
N HIS A 103 21.71 1.10 -0.37
CA HIS A 103 21.03 0.48 0.76
C HIS A 103 20.40 1.49 1.74
N ASN A 104 19.87 2.60 1.24
CA ASN A 104 19.27 3.63 2.09
C ASN A 104 17.74 3.52 2.23
N GLY A 105 17.11 2.57 1.52
CA GLY A 105 15.67 2.31 1.58
C GLY A 105 14.83 3.39 0.90
N LYS A 106 15.41 4.24 0.05
CA LYS A 106 14.73 5.30 -0.69
C LYS A 106 15.10 5.21 -2.17
N LEU A 107 14.22 5.75 -3.02
CA LEU A 107 14.54 5.92 -4.43
C LEU A 107 15.45 7.14 -4.61
N ASP A 108 16.67 6.92 -5.06
CA ASP A 108 17.58 8.02 -5.41
C ASP A 108 17.57 8.34 -6.90
N ILE A 109 17.36 9.64 -7.22
CA ILE A 109 17.32 10.15 -8.59
C ILE A 109 18.71 10.52 -9.14
N GLY A 110 19.78 10.23 -8.39
CA GLY A 110 21.14 10.63 -8.70
C GLY A 110 21.44 12.10 -8.38
N ASN A 111 22.69 12.51 -8.59
CA ASN A 111 23.15 13.87 -8.32
C ASN A 111 24.26 14.29 -9.29
N ILE A 112 24.00 15.34 -10.06
CA ILE A 112 24.89 15.81 -11.13
C ILE A 112 26.19 16.41 -10.57
N LEU A 113 26.13 17.08 -9.41
CA LEU A 113 27.29 17.72 -8.80
C LEU A 113 28.30 16.69 -8.27
N THR A 114 27.79 15.58 -7.73
CA THR A 114 28.58 14.46 -7.21
C THR A 114 28.82 13.36 -8.26
N ARG A 115 28.24 13.50 -9.46
CA ARG A 115 28.28 12.50 -10.56
C ARG A 115 27.69 11.15 -10.17
N GLU A 116 26.71 11.15 -9.28
CA GLU A 116 25.98 9.95 -8.88
C GLU A 116 24.88 9.65 -9.91
N VAL A 117 24.85 8.42 -10.40
CA VAL A 117 23.82 7.95 -11.32
C VAL A 117 22.51 7.67 -10.57
N PRO A 118 21.34 7.87 -11.19
CA PRO A 118 20.06 7.45 -10.62
C PRO A 118 20.01 5.94 -10.44
N GLU A 119 19.18 5.50 -9.49
CA GLU A 119 18.93 4.07 -9.30
C GLU A 119 18.01 3.49 -10.37
N ASP A 120 18.24 2.22 -10.71
CA ASP A 120 17.47 1.52 -11.71
C ASP A 120 16.08 1.16 -11.21
N VAL A 121 15.06 1.42 -12.03
CA VAL A 121 13.65 1.18 -11.72
C VAL A 121 12.99 0.30 -12.77
N HIS A 122 12.53 -0.86 -12.35
CA HIS A 122 11.84 -1.84 -13.19
C HIS A 122 10.35 -1.89 -12.87
N TYR A 123 9.51 -1.75 -13.88
CA TYR A 123 8.06 -1.83 -13.70
C TYR A 123 7.55 -3.22 -14.05
N TYR A 124 6.53 -3.67 -13.33
CA TYR A 124 5.67 -4.74 -13.83
C TYR A 124 5.11 -4.35 -15.21
N PHE A 125 5.08 -5.32 -16.12
CA PHE A 125 4.53 -5.17 -17.45
C PHE A 125 3.74 -6.41 -17.83
N ASP A 126 2.43 -6.23 -18.04
CA ASP A 126 1.57 -7.24 -18.61
C ASP A 126 1.82 -7.34 -20.12
N THR A 127 2.31 -8.49 -20.57
CA THR A 127 2.68 -8.72 -21.97
C THR A 127 1.48 -8.91 -22.89
N TYR A 128 0.35 -9.40 -22.36
CA TYR A 128 -0.86 -9.65 -23.13
C TYR A 128 -1.61 -8.34 -23.40
N TYR A 129 -1.89 -7.57 -22.35
CA TYR A 129 -2.56 -6.28 -22.43
C TYR A 129 -1.61 -5.11 -22.75
N LYS A 130 -0.30 -5.38 -22.81
CA LYS A 130 0.77 -4.39 -23.13
C LYS A 130 0.72 -3.16 -22.23
N THR A 131 0.53 -3.36 -20.93
CA THR A 131 0.34 -2.27 -19.96
C THR A 131 1.12 -2.51 -18.68
N LYS A 132 1.45 -1.43 -17.98
CA LYS A 132 2.07 -1.45 -16.64
C LYS A 132 1.03 -1.32 -15.51
N VAL A 133 -0.24 -1.12 -15.88
CA VAL A 133 -1.33 -0.83 -14.96
C VAL A 133 -2.07 -2.11 -14.62
N ILE A 134 -2.26 -2.33 -13.33
CA ILE A 134 -3.06 -3.41 -12.76
C ILE A 134 -4.36 -2.79 -12.26
N GLU A 135 -5.48 -3.16 -12.86
CA GLU A 135 -6.81 -2.76 -12.40
C GLU A 135 -7.35 -3.84 -11.47
N VAL A 136 -7.71 -3.47 -10.24
CA VAL A 136 -8.21 -4.40 -9.23
C VAL A 136 -9.62 -4.03 -8.78
N ARG A 137 -10.44 -5.06 -8.52
CA ARG A 137 -11.80 -4.93 -8.00
C ARG A 137 -11.89 -5.56 -6.61
N LYS A 138 -12.98 -5.30 -5.89
CA LYS A 138 -13.27 -5.95 -4.60
C LYS A 138 -13.21 -7.49 -4.77
N ASN A 139 -12.64 -8.21 -3.81
CA ASN A 139 -12.43 -9.66 -3.85
C ASN A 139 -11.49 -10.17 -4.96
N TRP A 140 -10.62 -9.33 -5.55
CA TRP A 140 -9.62 -9.80 -6.51
C TRP A 140 -8.26 -10.03 -5.89
N GLU A 141 -7.60 -11.09 -6.34
CA GLU A 141 -6.16 -11.29 -6.18
C GLU A 141 -5.52 -11.20 -7.57
N ALA A 142 -4.53 -10.32 -7.72
CA ALA A 142 -3.77 -10.14 -8.95
C ALA A 142 -2.30 -10.49 -8.74
N THR A 143 -1.66 -11.06 -9.75
CA THR A 143 -0.26 -11.51 -9.68
C THR A 143 0.63 -10.63 -10.57
N ALA A 144 1.71 -10.09 -10.00
CA ALA A 144 2.65 -9.20 -10.65
C ALA A 144 4.09 -9.69 -10.44
N ASN A 145 4.53 -10.62 -11.28
CA ASN A 145 5.92 -11.10 -11.27
C ASN A 145 6.81 -10.17 -12.11
N ILE A 146 8.00 -9.89 -11.62
CA ILE A 146 8.96 -9.00 -12.29
C ILE A 146 10.32 -9.69 -12.30
N SER A 147 10.97 -9.70 -13.46
CA SER A 147 12.30 -10.27 -13.64
C SER A 147 13.20 -9.28 -14.36
N PHE A 148 14.41 -9.06 -13.83
CA PHE A 148 15.43 -8.21 -14.42
C PHE A 148 16.84 -8.56 -13.92
#